data_AF-A0A4R2JMT1-F1
#
_entry.id   AF-A0A4R2JMT1-F1
#
_cell.length_a   1.000
_cell.length_b   1.000
_cell.length_c   1.000
_cell.angle_alpha   90.00
_cell.angle_beta   90.00
_cell.angle_gamma   90.00
#
_symmetry.space_group_name_H-M   'P 1'
#
loop_
_entity.id
_entity.type
_entity.pdbx_description
1 polymer ?
#
loop_
_entity_poly.entity_id
_entity_poly.type
_entity_poly.pdbx_seq_one_letter_code
_entity_poly.pdbx_strand_id
1 'polypeptide(L)'
;MCVGKLANIIKGICKNKNESSDKITLSLYGLNISVERKTNINIPHEVTVVVPRVELRKKIKDNEEEIEIIMNSITVVHSPHHE
;
A
#
# COMPACT_ATOMS: atom_id res chain seq x y z
N MET A 1 7.53 32.39 33.88
CA MET A 1 7.91 32.39 32.45
C MET A 1 8.22 30.96 32.03
N CYS A 2 7.96 30.57 30.78
CA CYS A 2 8.39 29.31 30.11
C CYS A 2 7.35 28.23 29.75
N VAL A 3 6.03 28.43 29.92
CA VAL A 3 5.05 27.49 29.31
C VAL A 3 4.92 27.72 27.79
N GLY A 4 4.98 28.99 27.36
CA GLY A 4 4.88 29.36 25.94
C GLY A 4 6.05 28.92 25.06
N LYS A 5 7.25 28.71 25.63
CA LYS A 5 8.41 28.20 24.88
C LYS A 5 8.27 26.70 24.56
N LEU A 6 7.79 25.90 25.51
CA LEU A 6 7.52 24.48 25.33
C LEU A 6 6.43 24.23 24.28
N ALA A 7 5.33 24.98 24.32
CA ALA A 7 4.26 24.88 23.33
C ALA A 7 4.74 25.20 21.90
N ASN A 8 5.68 26.15 21.74
CA ASN A 8 6.27 26.49 20.45
C ASN A 8 7.26 25.45 19.93
N ILE A 9 8.02 24.79 20.81
CA ILE A 9 8.91 23.68 20.44
C ILE A 9 8.08 22.46 19.98
N ILE A 10 7.00 22.15 20.68
CA ILE A 10 6.07 21.07 20.30
C ILE A 10 5.36 21.41 18.98
N LYS A 11 4.90 22.66 18.78
CA LYS A 11 4.38 23.14 17.48
C LYS A 11 5.42 23.10 16.36
N GLY A 12 6.71 23.27 16.67
CA GLY A 12 7.81 23.17 15.71
C GLY A 12 8.09 21.72 15.28
N ILE A 13 7.90 20.76 16.20
CA ILE A 13 8.01 19.32 15.93
C ILE A 13 6.78 18.79 15.17
N CYS A 14 5.59 19.35 15.43
CA CYS A 14 4.36 19.03 14.68
C CYS A 14 4.24 19.76 13.33
N LYS A 15 5.16 20.68 13.00
CA LYS A 15 5.32 21.27 11.66
C LYS A 15 6.16 20.34 10.77
N ASN A 16 5.90 19.05 10.80
CA ASN A 16 6.43 18.18 9.77
C ASN A 16 5.63 18.43 8.49
N LYS A 17 6.40 18.85 7.49
CA LYS A 17 6.09 19.22 6.11
C LYS A 17 4.93 18.42 5.52
N ASN A 18 4.30 18.99 4.50
CA ASN A 18 3.38 18.33 3.58
C ASN A 18 4.01 17.02 3.01
N GLU A 19 3.99 15.94 3.79
CA GLU A 19 4.46 14.62 3.37
C GLU A 19 3.24 13.93 2.75
N SER A 20 3.21 13.84 1.43
CA SER A 20 2.27 12.98 0.74
C SER A 20 2.65 11.52 1.02
N SER A 21 1.65 10.71 1.38
CA SER A 21 1.85 9.27 1.54
C SER A 21 0.85 8.49 0.69
N ASP A 22 1.39 7.51 -0.03
CA ASP A 22 0.61 6.57 -0.83
C ASP A 22 0.68 5.21 -0.13
N LYS A 23 -0.47 4.56 0.08
CA LYS A 23 -0.52 3.23 0.69
C LYS A 23 -1.48 2.33 -0.07
N ILE A 24 -0.98 1.16 -0.42
CA ILE A 24 -1.76 0.08 -1.01
C ILE A 24 -1.55 -1.20 -0.19
N THR A 25 -2.63 -1.95 -0.02
CA THR A 25 -2.58 -3.30 0.54
C THR A 25 -3.44 -4.20 -0.33
N LEU A 26 -2.85 -5.28 -0.84
CA LEU A 26 -3.50 -6.31 -1.64
C LEU A 26 -3.44 -7.64 -0.89
N SER A 27 -4.60 -8.23 -0.64
CA SER A 27 -4.74 -9.51 0.06
C SER A 27 -5.48 -10.50 -0.84
N LEU A 28 -4.80 -11.58 -1.24
CA LEU A 28 -5.30 -12.59 -2.18
C LEU A 28 -4.90 -13.99 -1.69
N TYR A 29 -5.87 -14.81 -1.28
CA TYR A 29 -5.68 -16.26 -1.02
C TYR A 29 -4.35 -16.63 -0.32
N GLY A 30 -4.01 -15.96 0.79
CA GLY A 30 -2.79 -16.21 1.57
C GLY A 30 -1.59 -15.32 1.18
N LEU A 31 -1.66 -14.59 0.07
CA LEU A 31 -0.70 -13.57 -0.31
C LEU A 31 -1.13 -12.19 0.22
N ASN A 32 -0.22 -11.50 0.90
CA ASN A 32 -0.39 -10.11 1.31
C ASN A 32 0.74 -9.26 0.75
N ILE A 33 0.41 -8.23 -0.03
CA ILE A 33 1.35 -7.27 -0.58
C ILE A 33 0.99 -5.90 -0.02
N SER A 34 1.96 -5.21 0.57
CA SER A 34 1.81 -3.84 1.04
C SER A 34 2.84 -2.96 0.38
N VAL A 35 2.40 -1.84 -0.20
CA VAL A 35 3.27 -0.79 -0.74
C VAL A 35 2.94 0.48 -0.01
N GLU A 36 3.95 1.09 0.59
CA GLU A 36 3.84 2.38 1.26
C GLU A 36 4.95 3.28 0.76
N ARG A 37 4.58 4.48 0.32
CA ARG A 37 5.52 5.54 -0.02
C ARG A 37 5.27 6.72 0.89
N LYS A 38 6.35 7.29 1.41
CA LYS A 38 6.35 8.59 2.10
C LYS A 38 7.22 9.52 1.28
N THR A 39 6.68 10.65 0.85
CA THR A 39 7.40 11.57 -0.01
C THR A 39 7.02 13.01 0.25
N ASN A 40 8.01 13.89 0.13
CA ASN A 40 7.85 15.34 0.33
C ASN A 40 7.81 16.08 -1.01
N ILE A 41 7.59 15.32 -2.09
CA ILE A 41 7.58 15.78 -3.47
C ILE A 41 6.12 16.11 -3.82
N ASN A 42 5.87 17.34 -4.26
CA ASN A 42 4.54 17.82 -4.65
C ASN A 42 4.28 17.62 -6.15
N ILE A 43 4.63 16.44 -6.66
CA ILE A 43 4.39 16.05 -8.06
C ILE A 43 3.28 15.00 -8.07
N PRO A 44 2.33 15.02 -9.01
CA PRO A 44 1.34 13.95 -9.14
C PRO A 44 2.02 12.58 -9.31
N HIS A 45 1.47 11.59 -8.62
CA HIS A 45 2.02 10.24 -8.59
C HIS A 45 0.90 9.24 -8.83
N GLU A 46 1.18 8.20 -9.60
CA GLU A 46 0.23 7.13 -9.87
C GLU A 46 0.78 5.82 -9.30
N VAL A 47 -0.07 5.10 -8.57
CA VAL A 47 0.22 3.76 -8.11
C VAL A 47 -0.79 2.82 -8.72
N THR A 48 -0.32 1.87 -9.51
CA THR A 48 -1.15 0.90 -10.21
C THR A 48 -0.87 -0.51 -9.71
N VAL A 49 -1.93 -1.25 -9.42
CA VAL A 49 -1.88 -2.68 -9.17
C VAL A 49 -2.55 -3.38 -10.34
N VAL A 50 -1.79 -4.21 -11.05
CA VAL A 50 -2.29 -5.05 -12.13
C VAL A 50 -2.38 -6.48 -11.63
N VAL A 51 -3.59 -7.03 -11.67
CA VAL A 51 -3.87 -8.40 -11.26
C VAL A 51 -4.54 -9.15 -12.42
N PRO A 52 -3.76 -9.70 -13.37
CA PRO A 52 -4.33 -10.29 -14.60
C PRO A 52 -5.22 -11.49 -14.36
N ARG A 53 -4.87 -12.37 -13.41
CA ARG A 53 -5.70 -13.53 -13.07
C ARG A 53 -5.44 -14.00 -11.65
N VAL A 54 -6.51 -14.08 -10.86
CA VAL A 54 -6.56 -14.78 -9.58
C VAL A 54 -7.75 -15.71 -9.61
N GLU A 55 -7.51 -17.01 -9.40
CA GLU A 55 -8.58 -18.00 -9.32
C GLU A 55 -8.42 -18.85 -8.07
N LEU A 56 -9.54 -19.11 -7.40
CA LEU A 56 -9.69 -20.18 -6.45
C LEU A 56 -10.55 -21.26 -7.11
N ARG A 57 -10.00 -22.46 -7.24
CA ARG A 57 -10.72 -23.63 -7.73
C ARG A 57 -10.85 -24.60 -6.58
N LYS A 58 -12.09 -24.99 -6.30
CA LYS A 58 -12.43 -25.96 -5.28
C LYS A 58 -13.15 -27.12 -5.94
N LYS A 59 -12.62 -28.34 -5.76
CA LYS A 59 -13.27 -29.58 -6.16
C LYS A 59 -13.54 -30.41 -4.91
N ILE A 60 -14.70 -31.04 -4.87
CA ILE A 60 -15.04 -32.00 -3.82
C ILE A 60 -15.22 -33.34 -4.52
N LYS A 61 -14.44 -34.34 -4.12
CA LYS A 61 -14.52 -35.70 -4.65
C LYS A 61 -14.31 -36.69 -3.51
N ASP A 62 -15.20 -37.69 -3.39
CA ASP A 62 -15.08 -38.76 -2.38
C ASP A 62 -14.89 -38.25 -0.93
N ASN A 63 -15.59 -37.17 -0.55
CA ASN A 63 -15.44 -36.43 0.72
C ASN A 63 -14.08 -35.74 0.94
N GLU A 64 -13.19 -35.74 -0.05
CA GLU A 64 -11.95 -34.97 -0.02
C GLU A 64 -12.11 -33.65 -0.77
N GLU A 65 -11.56 -32.58 -0.20
CA GLU A 65 -11.56 -31.25 -0.77
C GLU A 65 -10.21 -30.94 -1.40
N GLU A 66 -10.19 -30.74 -2.71
CA GLU A 66 -9.03 -30.25 -3.45
C GLU A 66 -9.18 -28.74 -3.69
N ILE A 67 -8.26 -27.97 -3.12
CA ILE A 67 -8.18 -26.52 -3.32
C ILE A 67 -6.96 -26.20 -4.19
N GLU A 68 -7.19 -25.52 -5.32
CA GLU A 68 -6.15 -24.99 -6.19
C GLU A 68 -6.27 -23.45 -6.23
N ILE A 69 -5.17 -22.76 -5.95
CA ILE A 69 -5.09 -21.29 -6.03
C ILE A 69 -4.14 -20.95 -7.18
N ILE A 70 -4.63 -20.18 -8.15
CA ILE A 70 -3.85 -19.71 -9.30
C ILE A 70 -3.68 -18.20 -9.16
N MET A 71 -2.43 -17.75 -9.07
CA MET A 71 -2.05 -16.34 -8.99
C MET A 71 -1.07 -16.03 -10.12
N ASN A 72 -1.55 -15.42 -11.21
CA ASN A 72 -0.71 -15.13 -12.37
C ASN A 72 -0.45 -13.62 -12.49
N SER A 73 0.82 -13.27 -12.68
CA SER A 73 1.28 -11.96 -13.16
C SER A 73 0.85 -10.76 -12.31
N ILE A 74 0.78 -10.92 -10.98
CA ILE A 74 0.51 -9.82 -10.05
C ILE A 74 1.66 -8.80 -10.14
N THR A 75 1.35 -7.57 -10.54
CA THR A 75 2.33 -6.50 -10.72
C THR A 75 1.90 -5.27 -9.93
N VAL A 76 2.83 -4.67 -9.19
CA VAL A 76 2.62 -3.38 -8.54
C VAL A 76 3.60 -2.38 -9.11
N VAL A 77 3.09 -1.28 -9.66
CA VAL A 77 3.89 -0.24 -10.32
C VAL A 77 3.67 1.07 -9.59
N HIS A 78 4.77 1.75 -9.33
CA HIS A 78 4.78 3.11 -8.81
C HIS A 78 5.39 4.02 -9.88
N SER A 79 4.58 4.94 -10.42
CA SER A 79 4.94 5.81 -11.54
C SER A 79 4.85 7.28 -11.15
N PRO A 80 5.97 7.92 -10.76
CA PRO A 80 5.99 9.36 -10.56
C PRO A 80 5.90 10.07 -11.91
N HIS A 81 5.02 11.07 -12.04
CA HIS A 81 5.05 11.93 -13.22
C HIS A 81 6.31 12.81 -13.17
N HIS A 82 6.86 13.15 -14.33
CA HIS A 82 7.92 14.17 -14.45
C HIS A 82 7.26 15.50 -14.83
N GLU A 83 7.81 16.61 -14.34
CA GLU A 83 7.45 17.95 -14.85
C GLU A 83 7.99 18.18 -16.27
#